data_AF-A0A0S8ASW7-F1
#
_entry.id   AF-A0A0S8ASW7-F1
#
_cell.length_a   1.000
_cell.length_b   1.000
_cell.length_c   1.000
_cell.angle_alpha   90.00
_cell.angle_beta   90.00
_cell.angle_gamma   90.00
#
_symmetry.space_group_name_H-M   'P 1'
#
loop_
_entity.id
_entity.type
_entity.pdbx_description
1 polymer ?
#
loop_
_entity_poly.entity_id
_entity_poly.type
_entity_poly.pdbx_seq_one_letter_code
_entity_poly.pdbx_strand_id
1 'polypeptide(L)'
;MVVLYTMLTIISAALTAPGWMRAGKKKPHGPAILFLVLPGIFLWTGLTAAGIGPQSLANIVEVFGIAAVSVIVAYVKLFFMDRREMKNSGIISLLIVLGLTLLLRLFMPLIPE
;
A
#
# COMPACT_ATOMS: atom_id res chain seq x y z
N MET A 1 13.58 6.97 9.66
CA MET A 1 12.20 6.56 9.35
C MET A 1 11.51 7.47 8.34
N VAL A 2 11.46 8.80 8.54
CA VAL A 2 10.84 9.72 7.56
C VAL A 2 11.41 9.58 6.14
N VAL A 3 12.75 9.56 6.01
CA VAL A 3 13.41 9.37 4.70
C VAL A 3 13.00 8.06 4.02
N LEU A 4 12.93 6.96 4.77
CA LEU A 4 12.51 5.65 4.27
C LEU A 4 11.07 5.69 3.75
N TYR A 5 10.14 6.31 4.49
CA TYR A 5 8.74 6.42 4.07
C TYR A 5 8.59 7.26 2.81
N THR A 6 9.31 8.38 2.72
CA THR A 6 9.34 9.22 1.52
C THR A 6 9.88 8.44 0.32
N MET A 7 11.01 7.74 0.49
CA MET A 7 11.57 6.90 -0.58
C MET A 7 10.60 5.81 -1.02
N LEU A 8 9.97 5.09 -0.09
CA LEU A 8 9.01 4.04 -0.42
C LEU A 8 7.76 4.58 -1.10
N THR A 9 7.30 5.77 -0.72
CA THR A 9 6.19 6.43 -1.38
C THR A 9 6.55 6.78 -2.81
N ILE A 10 7.73 7.36 -3.04
CA ILE A 10 8.22 7.70 -4.39
C ILE A 10 8.39 6.44 -5.24
N ILE A 11 9.00 5.39 -4.71
CA ILE A 11 9.21 4.11 -5.40
C ILE A 11 7.86 3.49 -5.76
N SER A 12 6.92 3.42 -4.82
CA SER A 12 5.59 2.86 -5.06
C SER A 12 4.83 3.66 -6.11
N ALA A 13 4.90 4.99 -6.05
CA ALA A 13 4.30 5.87 -7.05
C ALA A 13 4.94 5.66 -8.43
N ALA A 14 6.27 5.57 -8.51
CA ALA A 14 7.00 5.31 -9.74
C ALA A 14 6.64 3.95 -10.36
N LEU A 15 6.51 2.90 -9.55
CA LEU A 15 6.10 1.56 -9.99
C LEU A 15 4.64 1.51 -10.45
N THR A 16 3.77 2.32 -9.86
CA THR A 16 2.34 2.39 -10.19
C THR A 16 2.05 3.32 -11.38
N ALA A 17 2.91 4.31 -11.61
CA ALA A 17 2.79 5.30 -12.68
C ALA A 17 2.59 4.71 -14.09
N PRO A 18 3.37 3.72 -14.58
CA PRO A 18 3.16 3.18 -15.91
C PRO A 18 1.80 2.48 -16.04
N GLY A 19 1.34 1.80 -14.99
CA GLY A 19 -0.01 1.23 -14.92
C GLY A 19 -1.09 2.30 -15.01
N TRP A 20 -0.95 3.37 -14.23
CA TRP A 20 -1.87 4.51 -14.22
C TRP A 20 -1.92 5.24 -15.58
N MET A 21 -0.78 5.51 -16.20
CA MET A 21 -0.71 6.14 -17.52
C MET A 21 -1.40 5.28 -18.59
N ARG A 22 -1.19 3.95 -18.56
CA ARG A 22 -1.79 3.03 -19.52
C ARG A 22 -3.30 2.88 -19.33
N ALA A 23 -3.77 2.78 -18.09
CA ALA A 23 -5.19 2.71 -17.76
C ALA A 23 -5.91 4.05 -18.04
N GLY A 24 -5.21 5.17 -17.78
CA GLY A 24 -5.66 6.55 -18.00
C GLY A 24 -6.09 6.85 -19.44
N LYS A 25 -5.49 6.17 -20.43
CA LYS A 25 -5.90 6.30 -21.85
C LYS A 25 -7.33 5.82 -22.13
N LYS A 26 -7.86 4.89 -21.32
CA LYS A 26 -9.20 4.32 -21.52
C LYS A 26 -10.25 4.97 -20.63
N LYS A 27 -9.87 5.35 -19.41
CA LYS A 27 -10.75 6.00 -18.43
C LYS A 27 -9.90 6.93 -17.58
N PRO A 28 -10.32 8.18 -17.32
CA PRO A 28 -9.56 9.07 -16.43
C PRO A 28 -9.64 8.55 -15.00
N HIS A 29 -8.48 8.38 -14.36
CA HIS A 29 -8.36 7.96 -12.96
C HIS A 29 -7.63 9.06 -12.18
N GLY A 30 -8.12 9.39 -10.97
CA GLY A 30 -7.45 10.38 -10.13
C GLY A 30 -6.04 9.97 -9.71
N PRO A 31 -5.11 10.92 -9.51
CA PRO A 31 -3.72 10.65 -9.15
C PRO A 31 -3.56 10.02 -7.76
N ALA A 32 -4.62 10.03 -6.93
CA ALA A 32 -4.65 9.43 -5.60
C ALA A 32 -4.23 7.94 -5.58
N ILE A 33 -4.40 7.22 -6.69
CA ILE A 33 -3.98 5.80 -6.78
C ILE A 33 -2.47 5.62 -6.67
N LEU A 34 -1.67 6.63 -7.05
CA LEU A 34 -0.20 6.59 -6.94
C LEU A 34 0.26 6.65 -5.48
N PHE A 35 -0.60 7.16 -4.60
CA PHE A 35 -0.32 7.35 -3.17
C PHE A 35 -1.05 6.34 -2.28
N LEU A 36 -1.50 5.22 -2.85
CA LEU A 36 -2.23 4.18 -2.12
C LEU A 36 -1.43 3.55 -0.96
N VAL A 37 -0.10 3.72 -0.97
CA VAL A 37 0.80 3.28 0.10
C VAL A 37 0.72 4.13 1.35
N LEU A 38 0.36 5.42 1.24
CA LEU A 38 0.37 6.36 2.37
C LEU A 38 -0.59 5.92 3.49
N PRO A 39 -1.87 5.56 3.24
CA PRO A 39 -2.76 5.08 4.28
C PRO A 39 -2.24 3.85 5.02
N GLY A 40 -1.58 2.92 4.32
CA GLY A 40 -0.95 1.75 4.92
C GLY A 40 0.20 2.15 5.85
N ILE A 41 1.09 3.03 5.41
CA ILE A 41 2.19 3.55 6.22
C ILE A 41 1.68 4.30 7.45
N PHE A 42 0.63 5.13 7.31
CA PHE A 42 0.05 5.86 8.44
C PHE A 42 -0.57 4.93 9.47
N LEU A 43 -1.36 3.94 9.03
CA LEU A 43 -1.94 2.95 9.93
C LEU A 43 -0.85 2.16 10.65
N TRP A 44 0.15 1.67 9.91
CA TRP A 44 1.29 0.94 10.47
C TRP A 44 2.05 1.76 11.51
N THR A 45 2.31 3.04 11.21
CA THR A 45 2.98 3.95 12.13
C THR A 45 2.15 4.16 13.40
N GLY A 46 0.83 4.32 13.27
CA GLY A 46 -0.08 4.43 14.40
C GLY A 46 -0.09 3.17 15.29
N LEU A 47 -0.13 1.98 14.68
CA LEU A 47 -0.07 0.70 15.39
C LEU A 47 1.27 0.52 16.12
N THR A 48 2.36 0.89 15.46
CA THR A 48 3.71 0.85 16.05
C THR A 48 3.83 1.81 17.23
N ALA A 49 3.32 3.03 17.10
CA ALA A 49 3.30 4.02 18.19
C ALA A 49 2.44 3.57 19.38
N ALA A 50 1.37 2.80 19.14
CA ALA A 50 0.55 2.19 20.17
C ALA A 50 1.18 0.96 20.84
N GLY A 51 2.39 0.54 20.42
CA GLY A 51 3.07 -0.64 20.95
C GLY A 51 2.47 -1.97 20.47
N ILE A 52 1.68 -1.96 19.39
CA ILE A 52 1.08 -3.16 18.82
C ILE A 52 2.06 -3.78 17.82
N GLY A 53 2.37 -5.07 17.97
CA GLY A 53 3.21 -5.86 17.05
C GLY A 53 4.71 -5.88 17.42
N PRO A 54 5.51 -6.71 16.72
CA PRO A 54 6.94 -6.88 17.00
C PRO A 54 7.73 -5.57 16.86
N GLN A 55 8.78 -5.41 17.68
CA GLN A 55 9.69 -4.26 17.63
C GLN A 55 11.11 -4.60 17.08
N SER A 56 11.27 -5.71 16.37
CA SER A 56 12.57 -6.13 15.81
C SER A 56 12.78 -5.63 14.37
N LEU A 57 13.82 -6.14 13.68
CA LEU A 57 14.08 -5.96 12.24
C LEU A 57 12.85 -6.24 11.35
N ALA A 58 11.88 -7.02 11.85
CA ALA A 58 10.59 -7.24 11.22
C ALA A 58 9.89 -5.93 10.83
N ASN A 59 10.05 -4.86 11.63
CA ASN A 59 9.49 -3.53 11.33
C ASN A 59 9.88 -3.01 9.95
N ILE A 60 11.13 -3.20 9.55
CA ILE A 60 11.61 -2.70 8.26
C ILE A 60 10.95 -3.51 7.13
N VAL A 61 10.92 -4.82 7.27
CA VAL A 61 10.35 -5.74 6.27
C VAL A 61 8.84 -5.52 6.12
N GLU A 62 8.12 -5.25 7.21
CA GLU A 62 6.70 -4.91 7.17
C GLU A 62 6.43 -3.69 6.28
N VAL A 63 7.22 -2.63 6.41
CA VAL A 63 7.03 -1.40 5.63
C VAL A 63 7.31 -1.64 4.13
N PHE A 64 8.31 -2.46 3.79
CA PHE A 64 8.51 -2.92 2.41
C PHE A 64 7.34 -3.78 1.91
N GLY A 65 6.80 -4.65 2.77
CA GLY A 65 5.64 -5.48 2.48
C GLY A 65 4.39 -4.64 2.18
N ILE A 66 4.14 -3.59 2.97
CA ILE A 66 3.05 -2.63 2.74
C ILE A 66 3.21 -1.97 1.37
N ALA A 67 4.41 -1.48 1.04
CA ALA A 67 4.67 -0.88 -0.27
C ALA A 67 4.40 -1.84 -1.43
N ALA A 68 4.87 -3.09 -1.33
CA ALA A 68 4.64 -4.12 -2.34
C ALA A 68 3.14 -4.43 -2.51
N VAL A 69 2.42 -4.61 -1.41
CA VAL A 69 0.97 -4.84 -1.40
C VAL A 69 0.23 -3.67 -2.03
N SER A 70 0.56 -2.43 -1.67
CA SER A 70 -0.08 -1.24 -2.23
C SER A 70 0.08 -1.14 -3.74
N VAL A 71 1.26 -1.47 -4.28
CA VAL A 71 1.49 -1.51 -5.73
C VAL A 71 0.62 -2.59 -6.37
N ILE A 72 0.61 -3.82 -5.82
CA ILE A 72 -0.21 -4.92 -6.35
C ILE A 72 -1.69 -4.53 -6.38
N VAL A 73 -2.22 -4.01 -5.28
CA VAL A 73 -3.62 -3.58 -5.18
C VAL A 73 -3.91 -2.45 -6.17
N ALA A 74 -2.99 -1.51 -6.37
CA ALA A 74 -3.16 -0.46 -7.36
C ALA A 74 -3.27 -1.03 -8.79
N TYR A 75 -2.45 -2.03 -9.15
CA TYR A 75 -2.58 -2.72 -10.43
C TYR A 75 -3.89 -3.50 -10.55
N VAL A 76 -4.31 -4.22 -9.49
CA VAL A 76 -5.59 -4.94 -9.47
C VAL A 76 -6.74 -3.96 -9.70
N LYS A 77 -6.73 -2.81 -9.03
CA LYS A 77 -7.73 -1.77 -9.23
C LYS A 77 -7.77 -1.29 -10.69
N LEU A 78 -6.62 -0.86 -11.21
CA LEU A 78 -6.50 -0.25 -12.55
C LEU A 78 -6.85 -1.23 -13.69
N PHE A 79 -6.46 -2.50 -13.56
CA PHE A 79 -6.59 -3.47 -14.64
C PHE A 79 -7.79 -4.42 -14.50
N PHE A 80 -8.32 -4.64 -13.30
CA PHE A 80 -9.45 -5.54 -13.09
C PHE A 80 -10.70 -4.79 -12.63
N MET A 81 -10.62 -4.04 -11.54
CA MET A 81 -11.81 -3.45 -10.91
C MET A 81 -12.40 -2.32 -11.74
N ASP A 82 -11.56 -1.40 -12.19
CA ASP A 82 -11.99 -0.24 -12.98
C ASP A 82 -12.46 -0.65 -14.39
N ARG A 83 -11.93 -1.77 -14.93
CA ARG A 83 -12.39 -2.36 -16.20
C ARG A 83 -13.75 -3.03 -16.10
N ARG A 84 -14.11 -3.56 -14.93
CA ARG A 84 -15.42 -4.16 -14.66
C ARG A 84 -16.43 -3.15 -14.13
N GLU A 85 -16.08 -1.86 -14.16
CA GLU A 85 -16.92 -0.76 -13.65
C GLU A 85 -17.40 -0.98 -12.22
N MET A 86 -16.57 -1.64 -11.39
CA MET A 86 -16.92 -1.88 -10.00
C MET A 86 -17.11 -0.56 -9.27
N LYS A 87 -18.33 -0.32 -8.78
CA LYS A 87 -18.63 0.83 -7.93
C LYS A 87 -17.75 0.79 -6.68
N ASN A 88 -17.26 1.95 -6.25
CA ASN A 88 -16.41 2.10 -5.05
C ASN A 88 -15.06 1.36 -5.11
N SER A 89 -14.51 1.07 -6.30
CA SER A 89 -13.22 0.39 -6.45
C SER A 89 -12.07 1.03 -5.65
N GLY A 90 -12.07 2.36 -5.50
CA GLY A 90 -11.12 3.09 -4.67
C GLY A 90 -11.22 2.79 -3.17
N ILE A 91 -12.43 2.78 -2.62
CA ILE A 91 -12.67 2.46 -1.19
C ILE A 91 -12.30 1.02 -0.92
N ILE A 92 -12.68 0.09 -1.81
CA ILE A 92 -12.33 -1.32 -1.68
C ILE A 92 -10.81 -1.50 -1.71
N SER A 93 -10.10 -0.85 -2.63
CA SER A 93 -8.64 -0.89 -2.70
C SER A 93 -7.98 -0.37 -1.42
N LEU A 94 -8.51 0.73 -0.87
CA LEU A 94 -8.05 1.28 0.40
C LEU A 94 -8.24 0.28 1.55
N LEU A 95 -9.44 -0.29 1.68
CA LEU A 95 -9.75 -1.29 2.71
C LEU A 95 -8.86 -2.52 2.60
N ILE A 96 -8.55 -2.98 1.38
CA ILE A 96 -7.64 -4.10 1.15
C ILE A 96 -6.23 -3.75 1.66
N VAL A 97 -5.70 -2.57 1.34
CA VAL A 97 -4.37 -2.15 1.81
C VAL A 97 -4.34 -2.05 3.34
N LEU A 98 -5.35 -1.44 3.96
CA LEU A 98 -5.43 -1.32 5.42
C LEU A 98 -5.57 -2.68 6.10
N GLY A 99 -6.42 -3.56 5.56
CA GLY A 99 -6.61 -4.92 6.06
C GLY A 99 -5.33 -5.75 5.97
N LEU A 100 -4.64 -5.72 4.82
CA LEU A 100 -3.37 -6.42 4.66
C LEU A 100 -2.26 -5.84 5.54
N THR A 101 -2.28 -4.53 5.81
CA THR A 101 -1.36 -3.90 6.76
C THR A 101 -1.58 -4.42 8.18
N LEU A 102 -2.84 -4.54 8.61
CA LEU A 102 -3.17 -5.14 9.90
C LEU A 102 -2.73 -6.60 9.99
N LEU A 103 -2.98 -7.38 8.94
CA LEU A 103 -2.57 -8.78 8.88
C LEU A 103 -1.05 -8.93 8.95
N LEU A 104 -0.31 -8.13 8.18
CA LEU A 104 1.15 -8.08 8.26
C LEU A 104 1.59 -7.79 9.71
N ARG A 105 1.00 -6.78 10.34
CA ARG A 105 1.39 -6.37 11.70
C ARG A 105 1.10 -7.42 12.77
N LEU A 106 -0.02 -8.14 12.64
CA LEU A 106 -0.47 -9.11 13.65
C LEU A 106 0.16 -10.49 13.47
N PHE A 107 0.45 -10.88 12.23
CA PHE A 107 0.90 -12.25 11.91
C PHE A 107 2.37 -12.34 11.52
N MET A 108 3.10 -11.23 11.37
CA MET A 108 4.52 -11.29 11.05
C MET A 108 5.29 -11.91 12.22
N PRO A 109 6.02 -13.03 12.00
CA PRO A 109 6.78 -13.66 13.06
C PRO A 109 7.94 -12.75 13.50
N LEU A 110 8.32 -12.88 14.77
CA LEU A 110 9.53 -12.28 15.30
C LEU A 110 10.72 -12.83 14.51
N ILE A 111 11.37 -11.97 13.75
CA ILE A 111 12.67 -12.26 13.15
C ILE A 111 13.72 -11.89 14.21
N PRO A 112 14.45 -12.87 14.79
CA PRO A 112 15.56 -12.58 15.68
C PRO A 112 16.70 -11.94 14.90
N GLU A 113 17.48 -11.14 15.62
CA GLU A 113 18.51 -10.21 15.12
C GLU A 113 19.62 -10.86 14.30
#